data_AF-A0A8R7P2W8-F1
#
_entry.id   AF-A0A8R7P2W8-F1
#
_cell.length_a   1.000
_cell.length_b   1.000
_cell.length_c   1.000
_cell.angle_alpha   90.00
_cell.angle_beta   90.00
_cell.angle_gamma   90.00
#
_symmetry.space_group_name_H-M   'P 1'
#
loop_
_entity.id
_entity.type
_entity.pdbx_description
1 polymer ?
#
loop_
_entity_poly.entity_id
_entity_poly.type
_entity_poly.pdbx_seq_one_letter_code
_entity_poly.pdbx_strand_id
1 'polypeptide(L)'
;MVLVPAQRTGNTELPPDDGYTWRKYGQKDILGSRYPRSYYRCTHKNYYGCDAKKKVQRLDDDPFIYEVTYCGDHSCLTSTTPLLTLPT
;
A
#
# COMPACT_ATOMS: atom_id res chain seq x y z
N MET A 1 7.70 -9.30 -2.12
CA MET A 1 8.13 -7.96 -2.57
C MET A 1 7.79 -7.86 -4.04
N VAL A 2 7.23 -6.74 -4.48
CA VAL A 2 6.78 -6.51 -5.86
C VAL A 2 7.21 -5.13 -6.33
N LEU A 3 7.57 -5.01 -7.61
CA LEU A 3 7.87 -3.73 -8.26
C LEU A 3 6.59 -3.19 -8.88
N VAL A 4 6.24 -1.96 -8.55
CA VAL A 4 4.99 -1.33 -8.94
C VAL A 4 5.28 0.02 -9.59
N PRO A 5 4.81 0.29 -10.82
CA PRO A 5 4.99 1.59 -11.47
C PRO A 5 4.30 2.71 -10.70
N ALA A 6 4.92 3.89 -10.62
CA ALA A 6 4.29 5.09 -10.08
C ALA A 6 3.13 5.58 -10.96
N GLN A 7 2.11 6.19 -10.36
CA GLN A 7 1.08 6.88 -11.12
C GLN A 7 1.68 8.10 -11.82
N ARG A 8 1.48 8.21 -13.14
CA ARG A 8 2.08 9.29 -13.97
C ARG A 8 1.27 10.58 -14.01
N THR A 9 0.03 10.54 -13.53
CA THR A 9 -0.90 11.69 -13.48
C THR A 9 -1.48 11.77 -12.07
N GLY A 10 -1.57 12.98 -11.53
CA GLY A 10 -2.08 13.21 -10.17
C GLY A 10 -0.98 13.17 -9.11
N ASN A 11 -1.30 12.67 -7.92
CA ASN A 11 -0.35 12.63 -6.82
C ASN A 11 0.66 11.49 -7.02
N THR A 12 1.84 11.84 -7.55
CA THR A 12 2.96 10.92 -7.82
C THR A 12 3.59 10.34 -6.56
N GLU A 13 3.24 10.82 -5.36
CA GLU A 13 3.80 10.36 -4.10
C GLU A 13 3.01 9.17 -3.50
N LEU A 14 1.91 8.76 -4.13
CA LEU A 14 1.16 7.56 -3.74
C LEU A 14 1.52 6.36 -4.62
N PRO A 15 1.80 5.18 -4.02
CA PRO A 15 1.87 3.93 -4.76
C PRO A 15 0.48 3.60 -5.33
N PRO A 16 0.41 2.83 -6.44
CA PRO A 16 -0.87 2.46 -7.04
C PRO A 16 -1.83 1.74 -6.10
N ASP A 17 -3.10 1.85 -6.44
CA ASP A 17 -4.18 1.14 -5.78
C ASP A 17 -4.06 -0.38 -6.05
N ASP A 18 -4.11 -1.16 -4.98
CA ASP A 18 -4.06 -2.62 -4.98
C ASP A 18 -5.39 -3.24 -4.50
N GLY A 19 -6.47 -2.46 -4.44
CA GLY A 19 -7.81 -2.91 -4.06
C GLY A 19 -8.05 -2.94 -2.55
N TYR A 20 -7.07 -2.54 -1.74
CA TYR A 20 -7.19 -2.42 -0.29
C TYR A 20 -7.01 -0.97 0.16
N THR A 21 -7.71 -0.62 1.24
CA THR A 21 -7.55 0.70 1.86
C THR A 21 -6.43 0.68 2.89
N TRP A 22 -5.42 1.52 2.63
CA TRP A 22 -4.22 1.64 3.44
C TRP A 22 -4.16 2.99 4.14
N ARG A 23 -3.71 3.01 5.39
CA ARG A 23 -3.38 4.23 6.13
C ARG A 23 -1.89 4.26 6.43
N LYS A 24 -1.22 5.34 6.02
CA LYS A 24 0.16 5.61 6.42
C LYS A 24 0.21 5.80 7.94
N TYR A 25 1.09 5.06 8.60
CA TYR A 25 1.30 5.17 10.05
C TYR A 25 2.72 5.59 10.41
N GLY A 26 3.63 5.61 9.44
CA GLY A 26 5.00 6.03 9.66
C GLY A 26 5.77 6.29 8.37
N GLN A 27 6.89 6.98 8.51
CA GLN A 27 7.88 7.21 7.47
C GLN A 27 9.27 7.12 8.11
N LYS A 28 10.26 6.60 7.39
CA LYS A 28 11.64 6.55 7.86
C LYS A 28 12.61 6.87 6.71
N ASP A 29 13.55 7.77 6.96
CA ASP A 29 14.68 7.97 6.06
C ASP A 29 15.56 6.72 6.05
N ILE A 30 15.94 6.28 4.86
CA ILE A 30 16.75 5.08 4.67
C ILE A 30 18.16 5.51 4.33
N LEU A 31 19.14 5.05 5.12
CA LEU A 31 20.55 5.32 4.87
C LEU A 31 20.93 4.81 3.48
N GLY A 32 21.53 5.68 2.67
CA GLY A 32 21.93 5.36 1.30
C GLY A 32 20.79 5.41 0.28
N SER A 33 19.57 5.78 0.68
CA SER A 33 18.43 5.98 -0.23
C SER A 33 18.20 7.47 -0.47
N ARG A 34 17.88 7.86 -1.71
CA ARG A 34 17.44 9.23 -2.04
C ARG A 34 16.04 9.54 -1.52
N TYR A 35 15.26 8.50 -1.23
CA TYR A 35 13.85 8.63 -0.88
C TYR A 35 13.51 7.93 0.44
N PRO A 36 12.61 8.50 1.27
CA PRO A 36 12.19 7.87 2.51
C PRO A 36 11.29 6.66 2.25
N ARG A 37 11.31 5.70 3.17
CA ARG A 37 10.38 4.56 3.17
C ARG A 37 9.09 4.92 3.88
N SER A 38 7.96 4.69 3.21
CA SER A 38 6.63 4.85 3.80
C SER A 38 6.08 3.53 4.33
N TYR A 39 5.41 3.58 5.49
CA TYR A 39 4.84 2.42 6.16
C TYR A 39 3.32 2.58 6.30
N TYR A 40 2.61 1.55 5.87
CA TYR A 40 1.16 1.52 5.80
C TYR A 40 0.61 0.31 6.55
N ARG A 41 -0.57 0.49 7.15
CA ARG A 41 -1.39 -0.56 7.73
C ARG A 41 -2.76 -0.54 7.09
N CYS A 42 -3.41 -1.69 7.01
CA CYS A 42 -4.81 -1.73 6.58
C CYS A 42 -5.68 -0.84 7.50
N THR A 43 -6.58 -0.06 6.92
CA THR A 43 -7.52 0.78 7.69
C THR A 43 -8.47 -0.07 8.54
N HIS A 44 -8.73 -1.30 8.11
CA HIS A 44 -9.63 -2.25 8.75
C HIS A 44 -9.04 -2.94 9.98
N LYS A 45 -7.84 -2.56 10.45
CA LYS A 45 -7.21 -3.11 11.65
C LYS A 45 -8.11 -3.07 12.89
N ASN A 46 -8.79 -1.94 13.13
CA ASN A 46 -9.57 -1.76 14.35
C ASN A 46 -10.94 -2.46 14.31
N TYR A 47 -11.53 -2.61 13.11
CA TYR A 47 -12.88 -3.14 12.95
C TYR A 47 -12.91 -4.64 12.64
N TYR A 48 -11.91 -5.13 11.89
CA TYR A 48 -11.83 -6.51 11.41
C TYR A 48 -10.57 -7.24 11.88
N GLY A 49 -9.78 -6.64 12.78
CA GLY A 49 -8.52 -7.23 13.27
C GLY A 49 -7.48 -7.42 12.16
N CYS A 50 -7.58 -6.71 11.04
CA CYS A 50 -6.70 -6.91 9.89
C CYS A 50 -5.29 -6.41 10.18
N ASP A 51 -4.35 -7.35 10.27
CA ASP A 51 -2.94 -7.09 10.59
C ASP A 51 -2.05 -6.83 9.37
N ALA A 52 -2.63 -6.84 8.17
CA ALA A 52 -1.93 -6.54 6.92
C ALA A 52 -1.24 -5.17 6.96
N LYS A 53 0.03 -5.18 6.59
CA LYS A 53 0.91 -4.00 6.51
C LYS A 53 1.63 -4.01 5.16
N LYS A 54 2.00 -2.83 4.67
CA LYS A 54 2.93 -2.71 3.55
C LYS A 54 3.98 -1.63 3.78
N LYS A 55 5.16 -1.86 3.21
CA LYS A 55 6.27 -0.92 3.12
C LYS A 55 6.41 -0.51 1.67
N VAL A 56 6.62 0.78 1.42
CA VAL A 56 6.71 1.34 0.07
C VAL A 56 7.98 2.16 0.01
N GLN A 57 8.86 1.79 -0.91
CA GLN A 57 10.14 2.44 -1.14
C GLN A 57 10.21 2.85 -2.61
N ARG A 58 10.48 4.12 -2.90
CA ARG A 58 10.81 4.53 -4.27
C ARG A 58 12.24 4.08 -4.59
N LEU A 59 12.47 3.52 -5.77
CA LEU A 59 13.80 3.14 -6.20
C LEU A 59 14.66 4.37 -6.45
N ASP A 60 15.95 4.23 -6.17
CA ASP A 60 16.91 5.28 -6.47
C ASP A 60 17.26 5.31 -7.94
N ASP A 61 17.37 4.17 -8.63
CA ASP A 61 17.77 4.17 -10.04
C ASP A 61 16.60 4.54 -10.98
N ASP A 62 15.36 4.25 -10.57
CA ASP A 62 14.14 4.60 -11.32
C ASP A 62 13.07 5.18 -10.39
N PRO A 63 12.90 6.52 -10.33
CA PRO A 63 11.90 7.14 -9.46
C PRO A 63 10.45 6.87 -9.88
N PHE A 64 10.22 6.27 -11.05
CA PHE A 64 8.90 5.85 -11.50
C PHE A 64 8.57 4.42 -11.09
N ILE A 65 9.39 3.77 -10.27
CA ILE A 65 9.15 2.44 -9.73
C ILE A 65 9.18 2.47 -8.19
N TYR A 66 8.18 1.82 -7.60
CA TYR A 66 8.10 1.53 -6.18
C TYR A 66 8.39 0.06 -5.91
N GLU A 67 9.29 -0.19 -4.97
CA GLU A 67 9.41 -1.48 -4.31
C GLU A 67 8.40 -1.55 -3.15
N VAL A 68 7.45 -2.50 -3.26
CA VAL A 68 6.41 -2.72 -2.26
C VAL A 68 6.60 -4.06 -1.58
N THR A 69 6.65 -4.04 -0.26
CA THR A 69 6.74 -5.25 0.57
C THR A 69 5.51 -5.38 1.46
N TYR A 70 4.69 -6.39 1.20
CA TYR A 70 3.54 -6.76 2.03
C TYR A 70 3.98 -7.64 3.21
N CYS A 71 3.36 -7.46 4.36
CA CYS A 71 3.61 -8.22 5.58
C CYS A 71 2.27 -8.54 6.28
N GLY A 72 2.03 -9.82 6.56
CA GLY A 72 0.74 -10.30 7.08
C GLY A 72 -0.34 -10.36 6.01
N ASP A 73 -1.41 -11.08 6.31
CA ASP A 73 -2.53 -11.31 5.39
C ASP A 73 -3.72 -10.40 5.71
N HIS A 74 -4.52 -10.12 4.68
CA HIS A 74 -5.79 -9.42 4.86
C HIS A 74 -6.85 -10.37 5.42
N SER A 75 -7.40 -10.06 6.58
CA SER A 75 -8.63 -10.66 7.10
C SER A 75 -9.88 -9.83 6.79
N CYS A 76 -9.70 -8.65 6.19
CA CYS A 76 -10.79 -7.76 5.79
C CYS A 76 -11.22 -8.01 4.35
N LEU A 77 -12.47 -7.67 4.05
CA LEU A 77 -12.94 -7.57 2.66
C LEU A 77 -12.10 -6.54 1.90
N THR A 78 -11.81 -6.82 0.63
CA THR A 78 -11.23 -5.85 -0.30
C THR A 78 -12.14 -4.64 -0.42
N SER A 79 -11.56 -3.47 -0.62
CA SER A 79 -12.30 -2.21 -0.77
C SER A 79 -13.00 -2.10 -2.13
N THR A 80 -12.70 -3.01 -3.06
CA THR A 80 -13.60 -3.31 -4.17
C THR A 80 -14.91 -3.77 -3.58
N THR A 81 -15.90 -2.87 -3.56
CA THR A 81 -17.30 -3.13 -3.24
C THR A 81 -17.63 -4.55 -3.70
N PRO A 82 -17.93 -5.52 -2.81
CA PRO A 82 -18.60 -6.71 -3.27
C PRO A 82 -19.89 -6.21 -3.87
N LEU A 83 -20.00 -6.29 -5.21
CA LEU A 83 -21.27 -6.11 -5.89
C LEU A 83 -22.27 -6.94 -5.09
N LEU A 84 -23.25 -6.24 -4.54
CA LEU A 84 -24.38 -6.78 -3.79
C LEU A 84 -24.89 -8.04 -4.51
N THR A 85 -24.44 -9.22 -4.09
CA THR A 85 -25.16 -10.45 -4.38
C THR A 85 -26.29 -10.50 -3.37
N LEU A 86 -27.36 -9.79 -3.70
CA LEU A 86 -28.68 -9.99 -3.11
C LEU A 86 -29.07 -11.46 -3.35
N PRO A 87 -29.37 -12.26 -2.31
CA PRO A 87 -29.93 -13.59 -2.53
C PRO A 87 -31.38 -13.44 -3.01
N THR A 88 -31.70 -14.08 -4.14
CA THR A 88 -33.07 -14.36 -4.61
C THR A 88 -33.80 -15.28 -3.66
#